data_AF-A0A921KFA7-F1
#
_entry.id   AF-A0A921KFA7-F1
#
_cell.length_a   1.000
_cell.length_b   1.000
_cell.length_c   1.000
_cell.angle_alpha   90.00
_cell.angle_beta   90.00
_cell.angle_gamma   90.00
#
_symmetry.space_group_name_H-M   'P 1'
#
loop_
_entity.id
_entity.type
_entity.pdbx_description
1 polymer ?
#
loop_
_entity_poly.entity_id
_entity_poly.type
_entity_poly.pdbx_seq_one_letter_code
_entity_poly.pdbx_strand_id
1 'polypeptide(L)'
;METQKIKLHIENYIGEVERSIYEPIMDKDVGRTTIDAGKAFFLLLPLLNGERWNNHLNTSAIAVGAVHAALAAHESIDVSNATSKQQQLTVLSGDHFSGIHYRLLASLPEFGFIRSLSETIGQINEMKTTFHNQLPDGPEMLIEAIRIIEAGCVTDFLHTFGFSQYVPLVSAAMSLLWFNEENADSNFSSGKYSCHTMNAADADRAVVLLHAEMQEALDAADYLQPFLKRQLRNLATPLLGKLN
;
A
#
# COMPACT_ATOMS: atom_id res chain seq x y z
N MET A 1 -5.86 -18.88 -17.52
CA MET A 1 -7.02 -19.04 -16.59
C MET A 1 -6.73 -18.43 -15.22
N GLU A 2 -5.58 -18.70 -14.60
CA GLU A 2 -5.21 -18.17 -13.28
C GLU A 2 -5.07 -16.65 -13.25
N THR A 3 -4.38 -16.04 -14.23
CA THR A 3 -4.27 -14.56 -14.32
C THR A 3 -5.62 -13.85 -14.43
N GLN A 4 -6.57 -14.43 -15.17
CA GLN A 4 -7.93 -13.89 -15.28
C GLN A 4 -8.68 -13.99 -13.94
N LYS A 5 -8.46 -15.07 -13.18
CA LYS A 5 -9.02 -15.22 -11.84
C LYS A 5 -8.42 -14.20 -10.87
N ILE A 6 -7.10 -13.98 -10.90
CA ILE A 6 -6.44 -12.95 -10.06
C ILE A 6 -7.06 -11.59 -10.34
N LYS A 7 -7.11 -11.21 -11.62
CA LYS A 7 -7.68 -9.94 -12.06
C LYS A 7 -9.13 -9.76 -11.54
N LEU A 8 -9.96 -10.79 -11.67
CA LEU A 8 -11.34 -10.74 -11.19
C LEU A 8 -11.44 -10.54 -9.66
N HIS A 9 -10.61 -11.20 -8.86
CA HIS A 9 -10.64 -11.01 -7.40
C HIS A 9 -10.22 -9.58 -7.02
N ILE A 10 -9.20 -9.04 -7.68
CA ILE A 10 -8.75 -7.67 -7.47
C ILE A 10 -9.84 -6.67 -7.88
N GLU A 11 -10.45 -6.83 -9.06
CA GLU A 11 -11.53 -5.96 -9.55
C GLU A 11 -12.75 -6.00 -8.62
N ASN A 12 -13.12 -7.18 -8.14
CA ASN A 12 -14.22 -7.34 -7.19
C ASN A 12 -13.93 -6.62 -5.87
N TYR A 13 -12.74 -6.82 -5.31
CA TYR A 13 -12.29 -6.14 -4.10
C TYR A 13 -12.29 -4.62 -4.26
N ILE A 14 -11.70 -4.11 -5.36
CA ILE A 14 -11.70 -2.68 -5.66
C ILE A 14 -13.13 -2.15 -5.72
N GLY A 15 -14.03 -2.84 -6.42
CA GLY A 15 -15.43 -2.45 -6.49
C GLY A 15 -16.17 -2.53 -5.15
N GLU A 16 -15.77 -3.40 -4.22
CA GLU A 16 -16.28 -3.43 -2.84
C GLU A 16 -15.80 -2.23 -2.02
N VAL A 17 -14.52 -1.88 -2.13
CA VAL A 17 -13.96 -0.70 -1.47
C VAL A 17 -14.62 0.57 -1.99
N GLU A 18 -14.66 0.76 -3.32
CA GLU A 18 -15.28 1.92 -3.96
C GLU A 18 -16.74 2.11 -3.52
N ARG A 19 -17.53 1.02 -3.47
CA ARG A 19 -18.92 1.08 -2.99
C ARG A 19 -19.02 1.44 -1.51
N SER A 20 -18.05 1.02 -0.70
CA SER A 20 -18.04 1.27 0.74
C SER A 20 -17.71 2.73 1.08
N ILE A 21 -16.93 3.39 0.23
CA ILE A 21 -16.47 4.78 0.41
C ILE A 21 -17.22 5.80 -0.44
N TYR A 22 -18.17 5.36 -1.27
CA TYR A 22 -18.85 6.22 -2.22
C TYR A 22 -19.72 7.28 -1.54
N GLU A 23 -19.51 8.55 -1.92
CA GLU A 23 -20.39 9.67 -1.60
C GLU A 23 -20.67 10.52 -2.86
N PRO A 24 -21.94 10.86 -3.17
CA PRO A 24 -22.29 11.56 -4.41
C PRO A 24 -21.57 12.90 -4.63
N ILE A 25 -21.22 13.60 -3.56
CA ILE A 25 -20.54 14.91 -3.65
C ILE A 25 -19.07 14.78 -4.07
N MET A 26 -18.44 13.64 -3.79
CA MET A 26 -17.03 13.40 -4.13
C MET A 26 -16.85 13.17 -5.64
N ASP A 27 -17.71 12.35 -6.24
CA ASP A 27 -17.63 12.03 -7.67
C ASP A 27 -17.78 13.28 -8.55
N LYS A 28 -18.59 14.25 -8.09
CA LYS A 28 -18.83 15.50 -8.80
C LYS A 28 -17.68 16.49 -8.75
N ASP A 29 -17.05 16.64 -7.58
CA ASP A 29 -16.17 17.78 -7.29
C ASP A 29 -14.70 17.39 -7.01
N VAL A 30 -14.44 16.14 -6.60
CA VAL A 30 -13.08 15.60 -6.31
C VAL A 30 -12.64 14.62 -7.41
N GLY A 31 -13.61 13.89 -8.00
CA GLY A 31 -13.37 12.81 -8.95
C GLY A 31 -13.39 11.44 -8.28
N ARG A 32 -13.24 10.39 -9.08
CA ARG A 32 -13.30 9.00 -8.59
C ARG A 32 -12.00 8.63 -7.87
N THR A 33 -12.12 8.18 -6.62
CA THR A 33 -10.99 7.64 -5.86
C THR A 33 -10.47 6.38 -6.52
N THR A 34 -9.20 6.38 -6.92
CA THR A 34 -8.56 5.21 -7.50
C THR A 34 -8.00 4.32 -6.38
N ILE A 35 -8.36 3.04 -6.40
CA ILE A 35 -7.78 2.03 -5.50
C ILE A 35 -6.60 1.38 -6.22
N ASP A 36 -5.44 1.38 -5.57
CA ASP A 36 -4.20 0.80 -6.07
C ASP A 36 -4.33 -0.73 -6.21
N ALA A 37 -4.31 -1.21 -7.45
CA ALA A 37 -4.42 -2.63 -7.78
C ALA A 37 -3.21 -3.46 -7.32
N GLY A 38 -2.03 -2.85 -7.21
CA GLY A 38 -0.83 -3.47 -6.65
C GLY A 38 -0.99 -3.73 -5.17
N LYS A 39 -1.39 -2.70 -4.40
CA LYS A 39 -1.71 -2.85 -2.96
C LYS A 39 -2.81 -3.89 -2.74
N ALA A 40 -3.85 -3.91 -3.59
CA ALA A 40 -4.91 -4.93 -3.55
C ALA A 40 -4.36 -6.34 -3.81
N PHE A 41 -3.47 -6.51 -4.78
CA PHE A 41 -2.85 -7.81 -5.08
C PHE A 41 -2.11 -8.38 -3.87
N PHE A 42 -1.29 -7.59 -3.18
CA PHE A 42 -0.54 -8.06 -2.01
C PHE A 42 -1.42 -8.32 -0.80
N LEU A 43 -2.43 -7.47 -0.56
CA LEU A 43 -3.40 -7.69 0.51
C LEU A 43 -4.19 -9.00 0.32
N LEU A 44 -4.56 -9.31 -0.92
CA LEU A 44 -5.30 -10.52 -1.26
C LEU A 44 -4.40 -11.72 -1.53
N LEU A 45 -3.09 -11.62 -1.34
CA LEU A 45 -2.15 -12.68 -1.69
C LEU A 45 -2.51 -14.05 -1.05
N PRO A 46 -2.97 -14.13 0.22
CA PRO A 46 -3.50 -15.38 0.77
C PRO A 46 -4.75 -15.88 0.02
N LEU A 47 -5.75 -15.03 -0.23
CA LEU A 47 -6.92 -15.45 -1.01
C LEU A 47 -6.52 -16.01 -2.39
N LEU A 48 -5.57 -15.34 -3.07
CA LEU A 48 -5.06 -15.75 -4.37
C LEU A 48 -4.26 -17.06 -4.30
N ASN A 49 -3.62 -17.34 -3.16
CA ASN A 49 -2.84 -18.56 -2.94
C ASN A 49 -3.69 -19.76 -2.48
N GLY A 50 -4.97 -19.52 -2.19
CA GLY A 50 -5.97 -20.54 -1.92
C GLY A 50 -6.29 -20.74 -0.44
N GLU A 51 -5.81 -19.86 0.43
CA GLU A 51 -6.22 -19.80 1.83
C GLU A 51 -7.73 -19.56 1.94
N ARG A 52 -8.31 -20.05 3.06
CA ARG A 52 -9.73 -19.82 3.33
C ARG A 52 -9.99 -18.34 3.56
N TRP A 53 -10.94 -17.80 2.81
CA TRP A 53 -11.35 -16.40 2.90
C TRP A 53 -12.83 -16.32 3.29
N ASN A 54 -13.10 -15.77 4.48
CA ASN A 54 -14.45 -15.62 4.99
C ASN A 54 -14.89 -14.15 4.95
N ASN A 55 -16.16 -13.89 5.30
CA ASN A 55 -16.69 -12.53 5.29
C ASN A 55 -15.96 -11.59 6.27
N HIS A 56 -15.46 -12.10 7.41
CA HIS A 56 -14.70 -11.27 8.35
C HIS A 56 -13.40 -10.78 7.71
N LEU A 57 -12.62 -11.69 7.09
CA LEU A 57 -11.41 -11.34 6.35
C LEU A 57 -11.72 -10.37 5.21
N ASN A 58 -12.82 -10.58 4.49
CA ASN A 58 -13.22 -9.69 3.42
C ASN A 58 -13.53 -8.27 3.93
N THR A 59 -14.34 -8.15 4.99
CA THR A 59 -14.67 -6.85 5.60
C THR A 59 -13.42 -6.16 6.16
N SER A 60 -12.52 -6.90 6.81
CA SER A 60 -11.24 -6.37 7.30
C SER A 60 -10.33 -5.91 6.16
N ALA A 61 -10.26 -6.64 5.05
CA ALA A 61 -9.51 -6.23 3.87
C ALA A 61 -10.11 -4.97 3.24
N ILE A 62 -11.43 -4.89 3.11
CA ILE A 62 -12.12 -3.68 2.61
C ILE A 62 -11.83 -2.47 3.50
N ALA A 63 -11.76 -2.67 4.83
CA ALA A 63 -11.36 -1.62 5.75
C ALA A 63 -9.92 -1.12 5.49
N VAL A 64 -8.96 -2.03 5.26
CA VAL A 64 -7.60 -1.67 4.83
C VAL A 64 -7.62 -0.89 3.51
N GLY A 65 -8.46 -1.27 2.55
CA GLY A 65 -8.68 -0.52 1.33
C GLY A 65 -9.18 0.90 1.55
N ALA A 66 -10.13 1.08 2.47
CA ALA A 66 -10.62 2.41 2.86
C ALA A 66 -9.54 3.26 3.56
N VAL A 67 -8.66 2.63 4.36
CA VAL A 67 -7.48 3.31 4.93
C VAL A 67 -6.53 3.78 3.82
N HIS A 68 -6.18 2.92 2.86
CA HIS A 68 -5.33 3.32 1.74
C HIS A 68 -5.94 4.44 0.91
N ALA A 69 -7.26 4.40 0.67
CA ALA A 69 -7.99 5.47 0.00
C ALA A 69 -7.91 6.79 0.79
N ALA A 70 -8.07 6.75 2.12
CA ALA A 70 -7.95 7.92 2.98
C ALA A 70 -6.55 8.53 2.92
N LEU A 71 -5.51 7.70 3.06
CA LEU A 71 -4.11 8.12 2.98
C LEU A 71 -3.80 8.76 1.61
N ALA A 72 -4.25 8.13 0.52
CA ALA A 72 -4.05 8.65 -0.83
C ALA A 72 -4.79 9.99 -1.06
N ALA A 73 -6.00 10.14 -0.52
CA ALA A 73 -6.74 11.39 -0.59
C ALA A 73 -5.97 12.52 0.10
N HIS A 74 -5.47 12.30 1.33
CA HIS A 74 -4.69 13.30 2.05
C HIS A 74 -3.36 13.64 1.36
N GLU A 75 -2.69 12.66 0.74
CA GLU A 75 -1.47 12.90 -0.04
C GLU A 75 -1.69 13.72 -1.31
N SER A 76 -2.89 13.68 -1.91
CA SER A 76 -3.20 14.43 -3.13
C SER A 76 -3.46 15.93 -2.89
N ILE A 77 -3.43 16.36 -1.63
CA ILE A 77 -3.69 17.75 -1.25
C ILE A 77 -2.47 18.60 -1.60
N ASP A 78 -2.69 19.66 -2.38
CA ASP A 78 -1.69 20.68 -2.66
C ASP A 78 -1.69 21.70 -1.53
N VAL A 79 -0.66 21.64 -0.68
CA VAL A 79 -0.50 22.52 0.47
C VAL A 79 -0.43 24.00 0.06
N SER A 80 0.04 24.31 -1.17
CA SER A 80 0.14 25.68 -1.66
C SER A 80 -1.21 26.28 -2.06
N ASN A 81 -2.23 25.45 -2.32
CA ASN A 81 -3.56 25.87 -2.76
C ASN A 81 -4.70 25.12 -2.05
N ALA A 82 -4.51 24.83 -0.76
CA ALA A 82 -5.44 24.02 0.02
C ALA A 82 -6.83 24.66 0.24
N THR A 83 -7.04 25.94 -0.13
CA THR A 83 -8.30 26.67 0.14
C THR A 83 -9.36 26.50 -0.96
N SER A 84 -9.02 25.91 -2.10
CA SER A 84 -10.00 25.66 -3.16
C SER A 84 -11.08 24.67 -2.70
N LYS A 85 -12.30 24.80 -3.25
CA LYS A 85 -13.43 23.90 -2.94
C LYS A 85 -13.03 22.43 -3.14
N GLN A 86 -12.35 22.13 -4.24
CA GLN A 86 -11.89 20.78 -4.56
C GLN A 86 -10.95 20.24 -3.47
N GLN A 87 -9.93 21.01 -3.08
CA GLN A 87 -8.96 20.62 -2.05
C GLN A 87 -9.62 20.43 -0.67
N GLN A 88 -10.54 21.30 -0.28
CA GLN A 88 -11.30 21.14 0.96
C GLN A 88 -12.21 19.90 0.95
N LEU A 89 -12.83 19.58 -0.19
CA LEU A 89 -13.59 18.34 -0.35
C LEU A 89 -12.68 17.11 -0.35
N THR A 90 -11.44 17.20 -0.85
CA THR A 90 -10.44 16.13 -0.74
C THR A 90 -10.07 15.86 0.73
N VAL A 91 -9.85 16.90 1.54
CA VAL A 91 -9.64 16.77 3.00
C VAL A 91 -10.80 16.00 3.64
N LEU A 92 -12.03 16.47 3.41
CA LEU A 92 -13.24 15.84 3.94
C LEU A 92 -13.43 14.42 3.41
N SER A 93 -12.93 14.10 2.22
CA SER A 93 -12.96 12.76 1.67
C SER A 93 -12.03 11.82 2.41
N GLY A 94 -10.81 12.27 2.72
CA GLY A 94 -9.88 11.53 3.58
C GLY A 94 -10.47 11.25 4.97
N ASP A 95 -11.10 12.25 5.59
CA ASP A 95 -11.78 12.10 6.88
C ASP A 95 -12.97 11.13 6.80
N HIS A 96 -13.77 11.23 5.74
CA HIS A 96 -14.89 10.33 5.49
C HIS A 96 -14.41 8.88 5.33
N PHE A 97 -13.43 8.62 4.47
CA PHE A 97 -12.84 7.29 4.27
C PHE A 97 -12.22 6.73 5.55
N SER A 98 -11.63 7.61 6.37
CA SER A 98 -11.18 7.25 7.72
C SER A 98 -12.34 6.80 8.61
N GLY A 99 -13.47 7.50 8.57
CA GLY A 99 -14.69 7.05 9.25
C GLY A 99 -15.24 5.71 8.74
N ILE A 100 -15.13 5.45 7.43
CA ILE A 100 -15.58 4.18 6.82
C ILE A 100 -14.78 2.99 7.36
N HIS A 101 -13.45 3.05 7.37
CA HIS A 101 -12.66 1.90 7.86
C HIS A 101 -12.95 1.62 9.34
N TYR A 102 -13.04 2.66 10.17
CA TYR A 102 -13.40 2.48 11.59
C TYR A 102 -14.77 1.84 11.74
N ARG A 103 -15.78 2.29 10.97
CA ARG A 103 -17.12 1.71 11.01
C ARG A 103 -17.13 0.23 10.57
N LEU A 104 -16.38 -0.10 9.52
CA LEU A 104 -16.25 -1.47 9.04
C LEU A 104 -15.61 -2.38 10.11
N LEU A 105 -14.51 -1.95 10.72
CA LEU A 105 -13.85 -2.76 11.74
C LEU A 105 -14.63 -2.83 13.05
N ALA A 106 -15.30 -1.75 13.47
CA ALA A 106 -16.15 -1.74 14.66
C ALA A 106 -17.37 -2.67 14.53
N SER A 107 -17.75 -3.05 13.31
CA SER A 107 -18.77 -4.07 13.07
C SER A 107 -18.29 -5.51 13.28
N LEU A 108 -16.97 -5.71 13.43
CA LEU A 108 -16.33 -7.00 13.66
C LEU A 108 -15.84 -7.10 15.11
N PRO A 109 -15.82 -8.30 15.71
CA PRO A 109 -15.28 -8.53 17.05
C PRO A 109 -13.74 -8.59 17.08
N GLU A 110 -13.05 -7.86 16.18
CA GLU A 110 -11.59 -7.92 16.00
C GLU A 110 -10.89 -6.69 16.61
N PHE A 111 -11.07 -6.50 17.92
CA PHE A 111 -10.51 -5.35 18.64
C PHE A 111 -8.97 -5.28 18.57
N GLY A 112 -8.31 -6.44 18.48
CA GLY A 112 -6.86 -6.52 18.28
C GLY A 112 -6.44 -5.84 16.98
N PHE A 113 -7.15 -6.14 15.88
CA PHE A 113 -6.85 -5.55 14.58
C PHE A 113 -7.17 -4.06 14.52
N ILE A 114 -8.27 -3.62 15.14
CA ILE A 114 -8.58 -2.18 15.23
C ILE A 114 -7.39 -1.45 15.86
N ARG A 115 -6.89 -1.96 16.98
CA ARG A 115 -5.80 -1.33 17.71
C ARG A 115 -4.50 -1.32 16.91
N SER A 116 -4.07 -2.47 16.40
CA SER A 116 -2.80 -2.57 15.66
C SER A 116 -2.84 -1.72 14.40
N LEU A 117 -3.95 -1.73 13.67
CA LEU A 117 -4.08 -0.94 12.45
C LEU A 117 -4.08 0.56 12.75
N SER A 118 -4.76 1.01 13.83
CA SER A 118 -4.69 2.41 14.27
C SER A 118 -3.26 2.84 14.64
N GLU A 119 -2.50 1.98 15.32
CA GLU A 119 -1.09 2.23 15.65
C GLU A 119 -0.24 2.32 14.36
N THR A 120 -0.43 1.41 13.40
CA THR A 120 0.22 1.43 12.08
C THR A 120 -0.12 2.70 11.29
N ILE A 121 -1.39 3.13 11.25
CA ILE A 121 -1.79 4.37 10.59
C ILE A 121 -1.10 5.59 11.21
N GLY A 122 -0.98 5.61 12.55
CA GLY A 122 -0.21 6.64 13.26
C GLY A 122 1.25 6.68 12.81
N GLN A 123 1.92 5.52 12.81
CA GLN A 123 3.31 5.40 12.35
C GLN A 123 3.49 5.82 10.89
N ILE A 124 2.56 5.46 10.01
CA ILE A 124 2.58 5.88 8.60
C ILE A 124 2.54 7.41 8.50
N ASN A 125 1.64 8.06 9.22
CA ASN A 125 1.51 9.53 9.18
C ASN A 125 2.73 10.22 9.77
N GLU A 126 3.28 9.71 10.88
CA GLU A 126 4.53 10.20 11.47
C GLU A 126 5.69 10.05 10.48
N MET A 127 5.83 8.88 9.85
CA MET A 127 6.90 8.63 8.89
C MET A 127 6.78 9.47 7.63
N LYS A 128 5.58 9.66 7.08
CA LYS A 128 5.33 10.58 5.95
C LYS A 128 5.69 12.02 6.30
N THR A 129 5.34 12.46 7.51
CA THR A 129 5.68 13.80 7.99
C THR A 129 7.20 13.96 8.11
N THR A 130 7.89 12.95 8.64
CA THR A 130 9.36 12.91 8.68
C THR A 130 9.93 12.97 7.27
N PHE A 131 9.46 12.13 6.34
CA PHE A 131 9.88 12.10 4.94
C PHE A 131 9.73 13.46 4.23
N HIS A 132 8.63 14.15 4.49
CA HIS A 132 8.38 15.50 3.96
C HIS A 132 9.29 16.57 4.58
N ASN A 133 9.92 16.33 5.73
CA ASN A 133 10.80 17.31 6.37
C ASN A 133 12.28 16.99 6.13
N GLN A 134 12.67 15.73 6.24
CA GLN A 134 14.03 15.25 6.08
C GLN A 134 13.99 13.77 5.68
N LEU A 135 14.69 13.43 4.59
CA LEU A 135 14.85 12.03 4.22
C LEU A 135 15.73 11.28 5.23
N PRO A 136 15.46 9.99 5.51
CA PRO A 136 16.32 9.20 6.38
C PRO A 136 17.75 9.10 5.83
N ASP A 137 18.73 9.17 6.72
CA ASP A 137 20.14 9.05 6.36
C ASP A 137 20.51 7.56 6.22
N GLY A 138 20.82 7.14 5.00
CA GLY A 138 21.31 5.80 4.68
C GLY A 138 20.23 4.80 4.22
N PRO A 139 20.64 3.76 3.48
CA PRO A 139 19.72 2.86 2.80
C PRO A 139 18.87 2.02 3.75
N GLU A 140 19.38 1.64 4.93
CA GLU A 140 18.65 0.83 5.88
C GLU A 140 17.48 1.60 6.52
N MET A 141 17.69 2.86 6.92
CA MET A 141 16.65 3.71 7.48
C MET A 141 15.60 4.09 6.41
N LEU A 142 16.05 4.27 5.17
CA LEU A 142 15.19 4.51 4.02
C LEU A 142 14.27 3.31 3.75
N ILE A 143 14.82 2.09 3.71
CA ILE A 143 14.04 0.86 3.55
C ILE A 143 12.97 0.74 4.65
N GLU A 144 13.35 0.94 5.91
CA GLU A 144 12.42 0.78 7.03
C GLU A 144 11.26 1.77 6.96
N ALA A 145 11.56 3.02 6.62
CA ALA A 145 10.54 4.03 6.42
C ALA A 145 9.55 3.66 5.30
N ILE A 146 10.06 3.22 4.15
CA ILE A 146 9.23 2.83 3.01
C ILE A 146 8.38 1.59 3.36
N ARG A 147 8.93 0.62 4.12
CA ARG A 147 8.17 -0.53 4.59
C ARG A 147 6.98 -0.13 5.44
N ILE A 148 7.18 0.79 6.40
CA ILE A 148 6.10 1.31 7.23
C ILE A 148 5.05 1.97 6.33
N ILE A 149 5.46 2.87 5.44
CA ILE A 149 4.56 3.67 4.59
C ILE A 149 3.75 2.81 3.63
N GLU A 150 4.40 1.90 2.90
CA GLU A 150 3.79 1.18 1.79
C GLU A 150 3.21 -0.18 2.20
N ALA A 151 3.91 -0.92 3.05
CA ALA A 151 3.53 -2.29 3.41
C ALA A 151 2.84 -2.38 4.77
N GLY A 152 2.96 -1.38 5.65
CA GLY A 152 2.52 -1.41 7.05
C GLY A 152 1.13 -1.99 7.24
N CYS A 153 0.09 -1.37 6.67
CA CYS A 153 -1.30 -1.82 6.82
C CYS A 153 -1.53 -3.26 6.30
N VAL A 154 -0.85 -3.64 5.21
CA VAL A 154 -0.97 -4.98 4.64
C VAL A 154 -0.29 -6.00 5.55
N THR A 155 0.92 -5.70 6.04
CA THR A 155 1.65 -6.58 6.94
C THR A 155 0.95 -6.77 8.28
N ASP A 156 0.30 -5.72 8.81
CA ASP A 156 -0.49 -5.81 10.03
C ASP A 156 -1.73 -6.69 9.85
N PHE A 157 -2.43 -6.54 8.72
CA PHE A 157 -3.52 -7.45 8.33
C PHE A 157 -3.03 -8.91 8.26
N LEU A 158 -1.93 -9.15 7.56
CA LEU A 158 -1.39 -10.50 7.39
C LEU A 158 -0.99 -11.13 8.73
N HIS A 159 -0.32 -10.37 9.61
CA HIS A 159 0.03 -10.84 10.93
C HIS A 159 -1.20 -11.17 11.77
N THR A 160 -2.17 -10.26 11.83
CA THR A 160 -3.35 -10.39 12.68
C THR A 160 -4.20 -11.60 12.31
N PHE A 161 -4.32 -11.89 11.01
CA PHE A 161 -5.16 -12.97 10.51
C PHE A 161 -4.41 -14.30 10.27
N GLY A 162 -3.18 -14.44 10.79
CA GLY A 162 -2.44 -15.70 10.76
C GLY A 162 -1.73 -16.00 9.44
N PHE A 163 -1.52 -14.98 8.60
CA PHE A 163 -0.81 -15.04 7.33
C PHE A 163 0.62 -14.47 7.45
N SER A 164 1.25 -14.55 8.62
CA SER A 164 2.61 -14.04 8.88
C SER A 164 3.68 -14.57 7.91
N GLN A 165 3.47 -15.76 7.33
CA GLN A 165 4.38 -16.35 6.33
C GLN A 165 4.53 -15.51 5.05
N TYR A 166 3.55 -14.66 4.73
CA TYR A 166 3.57 -13.77 3.57
C TYR A 166 4.33 -12.46 3.84
N VAL A 167 4.50 -12.08 5.10
CA VAL A 167 5.00 -10.75 5.48
C VAL A 167 6.38 -10.43 4.93
N PRO A 168 7.41 -11.30 5.01
CA PRO A 168 8.73 -10.99 4.48
C PRO A 168 8.69 -10.66 2.99
N LEU A 169 7.92 -11.45 2.24
CA LEU A 169 7.75 -11.25 0.80
C LEU A 169 6.99 -9.98 0.47
N VAL A 170 5.86 -9.75 1.13
CA VAL A 170 5.00 -8.59 0.88
C VAL A 170 5.72 -7.30 1.23
N SER A 171 6.39 -7.26 2.39
CA SER A 171 7.19 -6.13 2.85
C SER A 171 8.28 -5.78 1.84
N ALA A 172 9.11 -6.76 1.45
CA ALA A 172 10.19 -6.52 0.49
C ALA A 172 9.65 -6.12 -0.91
N ALA A 173 8.64 -6.81 -1.42
CA ALA A 173 8.11 -6.57 -2.76
C ALA A 173 7.40 -5.22 -2.90
N MET A 174 6.58 -4.84 -1.92
CA MET A 174 5.88 -3.54 -1.96
C MET A 174 6.86 -2.38 -1.84
N SER A 175 7.83 -2.46 -0.93
CA SER A 175 8.87 -1.44 -0.80
C SER A 175 9.75 -1.35 -2.05
N LEU A 176 10.04 -2.48 -2.69
CA LEU A 176 10.78 -2.50 -3.95
C LEU A 176 10.00 -1.84 -5.10
N LEU A 177 8.68 -2.06 -5.16
CA LEU A 177 7.82 -1.45 -6.18
C LEU A 177 7.69 0.07 -6.01
N TRP A 178 7.74 0.58 -4.79
CA TRP A 178 7.75 2.02 -4.53
C TRP A 178 8.90 2.74 -5.26
N PHE A 179 10.11 2.17 -5.21
CA PHE A 179 11.26 2.69 -5.96
C PHE A 179 11.03 2.67 -7.48
N ASN A 180 10.18 1.80 -7.99
CA ASN A 180 9.89 1.69 -9.41
C ASN A 180 8.97 2.82 -9.91
N GLU A 181 8.00 3.20 -9.08
CA GLU A 181 7.05 4.29 -9.34
C GLU A 181 7.75 5.65 -9.25
N GLU A 182 8.57 5.87 -8.22
CA GLU A 182 9.37 7.10 -8.06
C GLU A 182 10.37 7.32 -9.21
N ASN A 183 10.99 6.26 -9.72
CA ASN A 183 11.88 6.35 -10.88
C ASN A 183 11.14 6.58 -12.21
N ALA A 184 9.83 6.33 -12.27
CA ALA A 184 9.02 6.58 -13.47
C ALA A 184 8.51 8.03 -13.53
N ASP A 185 8.28 8.65 -12.38
CA ASP A 185 7.97 10.07 -12.26
C ASP A 185 9.26 10.91 -12.29
N SER A 186 9.81 11.11 -13.49
CA SER A 186 10.95 12.00 -13.75
C SER A 186 10.68 13.49 -13.49
N ASN A 187 9.63 13.84 -12.75
CA ASN A 187 9.26 15.19 -12.32
C ASN A 187 9.38 15.29 -10.80
N PHE A 188 10.62 15.32 -10.33
CA PHE A 188 10.98 15.63 -8.94
C PHE A 188 10.38 16.96 -8.43
N SER A 189 9.92 17.82 -9.34
CA SER A 189 9.34 19.14 -9.09
C SER A 189 7.85 19.16 -8.74
N SER A 190 7.14 18.02 -8.76
CA SER A 190 5.74 17.94 -8.28
C SER A 190 5.38 16.63 -7.58
N GLY A 191 6.37 15.79 -7.25
CA GLY A 191 6.17 14.49 -6.60
C GLY A 191 5.88 14.62 -5.10
N LYS A 192 5.20 13.62 -4.55
CA LYS A 192 4.65 13.49 -3.17
C LYS A 192 5.58 13.88 -2.00
N TYR A 193 6.88 14.08 -2.23
CA TYR A 193 7.89 14.42 -1.22
C TYR A 193 8.89 15.48 -1.76
N SER A 194 8.41 16.63 -2.25
CA SER A 194 9.23 17.57 -3.05
C SER A 194 10.34 18.35 -2.32
N CYS A 195 10.56 18.15 -1.00
CA CYS A 195 11.48 19.01 -0.26
C CYS A 195 12.98 18.63 -0.38
N HIS A 196 13.32 17.36 -0.64
CA HIS A 196 14.72 16.90 -0.62
C HIS A 196 14.97 15.76 -1.61
N THR A 197 15.98 15.89 -2.48
CA THR A 197 16.40 14.83 -3.41
C THR A 197 17.04 13.68 -2.65
N MET A 198 16.42 12.50 -2.75
CA MET A 198 16.97 11.25 -2.25
C MET A 198 18.37 11.03 -2.82
N ASN A 199 19.32 10.65 -1.96
CA ASN A 199 20.67 10.31 -2.39
C ASN A 199 20.59 9.09 -3.32
N ALA A 200 20.96 9.27 -4.58
CA ALA A 200 20.90 8.22 -5.59
C ALA A 200 21.67 6.95 -5.17
N ALA A 201 22.82 7.12 -4.49
CA ALA A 201 23.61 5.98 -4.02
C ALA A 201 22.90 5.17 -2.92
N ASP A 202 22.15 5.83 -2.04
CA ASP A 202 21.37 5.17 -1.00
C ASP A 202 20.13 4.50 -1.59
N ALA A 203 19.48 5.14 -2.57
CA ALA A 203 18.37 4.56 -3.32
C ALA A 203 18.77 3.30 -4.08
N ASP A 204 19.87 3.35 -4.85
CA ASP A 204 20.39 2.21 -5.60
C ASP A 204 20.73 1.04 -4.66
N ARG A 205 21.37 1.35 -3.53
CA ARG A 205 21.71 0.35 -2.52
C ARG A 205 20.46 -0.22 -1.86
N ALA A 206 19.46 0.59 -1.58
CA ALA A 206 18.18 0.13 -1.04
C ALA A 206 17.46 -0.83 -2.01
N VAL A 207 17.44 -0.51 -3.30
CA VAL A 207 16.88 -1.38 -4.35
C VAL A 207 17.61 -2.74 -4.40
N VAL A 208 18.95 -2.74 -4.34
CA VAL A 208 19.73 -3.98 -4.32
C VAL A 208 19.41 -4.84 -3.10
N LEU A 209 19.34 -4.23 -1.91
CA LEU A 209 19.00 -4.93 -0.67
C LEU A 209 17.59 -5.52 -0.71
N LEU A 210 16.58 -4.72 -1.06
CA LEU A 210 15.19 -5.15 -1.17
C LEU A 210 14.99 -6.24 -2.22
N HIS A 211 15.70 -6.16 -3.35
CA HIS A 211 15.67 -7.21 -4.35
C HIS A 211 16.24 -8.53 -3.80
N ALA A 212 17.37 -8.48 -3.09
CA ALA A 212 17.96 -9.66 -2.47
C ALA A 212 17.01 -10.30 -1.44
N GLU A 213 16.43 -9.49 -0.54
CA GLU A 213 15.44 -9.94 0.44
C GLU A 213 14.19 -10.54 -0.21
N MET A 214 13.69 -9.90 -1.27
CA MET A 214 12.54 -10.43 -2.01
C MET A 214 12.85 -11.78 -2.66
N GLN A 215 14.04 -11.97 -3.25
CA GLN A 215 14.44 -13.26 -3.82
C GLN A 215 14.58 -14.33 -2.73
N GLU A 216 15.20 -14.01 -1.60
CA GLU A 216 15.31 -14.93 -0.47
C GLU A 216 13.93 -15.33 0.05
N ALA A 217 13.02 -14.38 0.22
CA ALA A 217 11.64 -14.64 0.64
C ALA A 217 10.88 -15.49 -0.37
N LEU A 218 11.08 -15.26 -1.68
CA LEU A 218 10.47 -16.08 -2.73
C LEU A 218 11.01 -17.50 -2.74
N ASP A 219 12.32 -17.67 -2.54
CA ASP A 219 12.96 -18.98 -2.55
C ASP A 219 12.54 -19.80 -1.33
N ALA A 220 12.38 -19.16 -0.17
CA ALA A 220 11.84 -19.78 1.05
C ALA A 220 10.32 -20.01 1.03
N ALA A 221 9.58 -19.42 0.09
CA ALA A 221 8.12 -19.51 0.02
C ALA A 221 7.62 -20.80 -0.66
N ASP A 222 7.85 -21.95 -0.02
CA ASP A 222 7.33 -23.26 -0.48
C ASP A 222 5.81 -23.38 -0.38
N TYR A 223 5.17 -22.53 0.43
CA TYR A 223 3.72 -22.45 0.59
C TYR A 223 3.03 -21.77 -0.61
N LEU A 224 3.77 -21.05 -1.46
CA LEU A 224 3.20 -20.34 -2.60
C LEU A 224 2.95 -21.27 -3.78
N GLN A 225 1.78 -21.12 -4.40
CA GLN A 225 1.48 -21.80 -5.65
C GLN A 225 2.46 -21.35 -6.75
N PRO A 226 2.91 -22.28 -7.64
CA PRO A 226 3.94 -21.99 -8.63
C PRO A 226 3.62 -20.80 -9.55
N PHE A 227 2.34 -20.57 -9.85
CA PHE A 227 1.93 -19.45 -10.69
C PHE A 227 2.13 -18.10 -10.00
N LEU A 228 1.86 -17.99 -8.69
CA LEU A 228 2.09 -16.77 -7.92
C LEU A 228 3.57 -16.46 -7.80
N LYS A 229 4.38 -17.49 -7.48
CA LYS A 229 5.85 -17.35 -7.42
C LYS A 229 6.41 -16.78 -8.73
N ARG A 230 5.90 -17.24 -9.88
CA ARG A 230 6.26 -16.69 -11.20
C ARG A 230 5.77 -15.25 -11.42
N GLN A 231 4.53 -14.92 -11.02
CA GLN A 231 4.01 -13.56 -11.14
C GLN A 231 4.84 -12.57 -10.30
N LEU A 232 5.16 -12.91 -9.06
CA LEU A 232 5.99 -12.11 -8.16
C LEU A 232 7.41 -11.92 -8.70
N ARG A 233 8.04 -12.96 -9.26
CA ARG A 233 9.35 -12.84 -9.93
C ARG A 233 9.31 -11.87 -11.11
N ASN A 234 8.24 -11.91 -11.91
CA ASN A 234 8.08 -11.01 -13.05
C ASN A 234 7.93 -9.54 -12.62
N LEU A 235 7.34 -9.28 -11.44
CA LEU A 235 7.23 -7.91 -10.89
C LEU A 235 8.59 -7.35 -10.44
N ALA A 236 9.51 -8.20 -9.96
CA ALA A 236 10.84 -7.79 -9.48
C ALA A 236 11.86 -7.55 -10.61
N THR A 237 11.73 -8.29 -11.71
CA THR A 237 12.73 -8.32 -12.80
C THR A 237 13.05 -6.95 -13.46
N PRO A 238 12.08 -6.03 -13.68
CA PRO A 238 12.34 -4.76 -14.37
C PRO A 238 13.32 -3.82 -13.65
N LEU A 239 13.52 -3.99 -12.34
CA LEU A 239 14.32 -3.07 -11.51
C LEU A 239 15.82 -3.29 -11.65
N LEU A 240 16.27 -4.55 -11.74
CA LEU A 240 17.69 -4.86 -11.94
C LEU A 240 18.20 -4.44 -13.32
N GLY A 241 17.32 -4.43 -14.34
CA GLY A 241 17.68 -4.00 -15.69
C GLY A 241 17.95 -2.50 -15.81
N LYS A 242 17.47 -1.68 -14.86
CA LYS A 242 17.65 -0.21 -14.84
C LYS A 242 18.95 0.23 -14.14
N LEU A 243 19.61 -0.67 -13.41
CA LEU A 243 20.85 -0.39 -12.66
C LEU A 243 22.14 -0.63 -13.49
N ASN A 244 22.01 -1.01 -14.77
CA ASN A 244 23.12 -1.28 -15.69
C ASN A 244 23.23 -0.22 -16.81
#